data_AF-A0A3D0ZPS7-F1
#
_entry.id   AF-A0A3D0ZPS7-F1
#
_cell.length_a   1.000
_cell.length_b   1.000
_cell.length_c   1.000
_cell.angle_alpha   90.00
_cell.angle_beta   90.00
_cell.angle_gamma   90.00
#
_symmetry.space_group_name_H-M   'P 1'
#
loop_
_entity.id
_entity.type
_entity.pdbx_description
1 polymer ?
#
loop_
_entity_poly.entity_id
_entity_poly.type
_entity_poly.pdbx_seq_one_letter_code
_entity_poly.pdbx_strand_id
1 'polypeptide(L)' 'MDEVRTELAAKTLAKVFAVAEFGVTESAITIINTMPVTGAIIAKHSYSIELSVMHNNGTWKSHQLAVDVKSGNVTLIY' A
#
# COMPACT_ATOMS: atom_id res chain seq x y z
N MET A 1 -20.89 5.29 -3.60
CA MET A 1 -19.94 4.15 -3.62
C MET A 1 -18.55 4.74 -3.60
N ASP A 2 -18.16 5.46 -2.55
CA ASP A 2 -17.90 5.07 -1.14
C ASP A 2 -16.38 5.03 -0.98
N GLU A 3 -15.75 6.18 -0.72
CA GLU A 3 -14.30 6.33 -0.52
C GLU A 3 -13.73 5.31 0.49
N VAL A 4 -14.54 4.92 1.48
CA VAL A 4 -14.20 3.87 2.46
C VAL A 4 -13.94 2.51 1.79
N ARG A 5 -14.70 2.16 0.75
CA ARG A 5 -14.50 0.91 -0.01
C ARG A 5 -13.24 0.95 -0.87
N THR A 6 -12.93 2.10 -1.46
CA THR A 6 -11.72 2.25 -2.28
C THR A 6 -10.46 2.30 -1.43
N GLU A 7 -10.51 2.92 -0.25
CA GLU A 7 -9.39 2.92 0.70
C GLU A 7 -9.11 1.50 1.22
N LEU A 8 -10.15 0.74 1.59
CA LEU A 8 -9.98 -0.64 2.02
C LEU A 8 -9.36 -1.50 0.91
N ALA A 9 -9.83 -1.35 -0.33
CA ALA A 9 -9.25 -2.04 -1.48
C ALA A 9 -7.77 -1.66 -1.69
N ALA A 10 -7.42 -0.39 -1.53
CA ALA A 10 -6.03 0.06 -1.64
C ALA A 10 -5.13 -0.59 -0.57
N LYS A 11 -5.61 -0.64 0.68
CA LYS A 11 -4.90 -1.30 1.80
C LYS A 11 -4.68 -2.78 1.52
N THR A 12 -5.69 -3.48 1.00
CA THR A 12 -5.58 -4.90 0.64
C THR A 12 -4.55 -5.10 -0.47
N LEU A 13 -4.60 -4.31 -1.54
CA LEU A 13 -3.63 -4.39 -2.64
C LEU A 13 -2.19 -4.12 -2.16
N ALA A 14 -1.99 -3.11 -1.32
CA ALA A 14 -0.70 -2.79 -0.72
C ALA A 14 -0.12 -3.97 0.09
N LYS A 15 -0.95 -4.62 0.92
CA LYS A 15 -0.51 -5.79 1.69
C LYS A 15 -0.18 -6.98 0.81
N VAL A 16 -1.01 -7.29 -0.18
CA VAL A 16 -0.76 -8.39 -1.13
C VAL A 16 0.56 -8.17 -1.88
N PHE A 17 0.79 -6.94 -2.35
CA PHE A 17 2.05 -6.55 -2.97
C PHE A 17 3.23 -6.74 -2.00
N ALA A 18 3.13 -6.22 -0.78
CA ALA A 18 4.21 -6.32 0.21
C ALA A 18 4.52 -7.76 0.64
N VAL A 19 3.53 -8.65 0.71
CA VAL A 19 3.75 -10.09 0.93
C VAL A 19 4.59 -10.68 -0.20
N ALA A 20 4.24 -10.38 -1.45
CA ALA A 20 4.94 -10.91 -2.62
C ALA A 20 6.35 -10.31 -2.80
N GLU A 21 6.49 -9.00 -2.62
CA GLU A 21 7.73 -8.24 -2.83
C GLU A 21 8.76 -8.51 -1.73
N PHE A 22 8.34 -8.50 -0.46
CA PHE A 22 9.25 -8.63 0.67
C PHE A 22 9.36 -10.06 1.22
N GLY A 23 8.53 -10.99 0.74
CA GLY A 23 8.54 -12.39 1.17
C GLY A 23 8.18 -12.55 2.65
N VAL A 24 7.25 -11.74 3.15
CA VAL A 24 6.80 -11.71 4.56
C VAL A 24 5.35 -12.14 4.69
N THR A 25 4.93 -12.55 5.89
CA THR A 25 3.51 -12.81 6.17
C THR A 25 2.71 -11.52 6.32
N GLU A 26 1.40 -11.56 6.10
CA GLU A 26 0.56 -10.37 6.26
C GLU A 26 0.62 -9.80 7.70
N SER A 27 0.79 -10.67 8.70
CA SER A 27 0.96 -10.27 10.10
C SER A 27 2.22 -9.46 10.38
N ALA A 28 3.22 -9.50 9.50
CA ALA A 28 4.45 -8.72 9.59
C ALA A 28 4.31 -7.31 8.97
N ILE A 29 3.14 -6.98 8.41
CA ILE A 29 2.89 -5.72 7.70
C ILE A 29 1.94 -4.85 8.52
N THR A 30 2.40 -3.65 8.86
CA THR A 30 1.58 -2.63 9.51
C THR A 30 1.37 -1.47 8.56
N ILE A 31 0.13 -1.09 8.28
CA ILE A 31 -0.16 0.14 7.53
C ILE A 31 -0.07 1.30 8.51
N ILE A 32 0.87 2.21 8.28
CA ILE A 32 1.09 3.39 9.11
C ILE A 32 0.16 4.51 8.67
N ASN A 33 0.09 4.75 7.35
CA ASN A 33 -0.63 5.87 6.80
C ASN A 33 -1.27 5.50 5.47
N THR A 34 -2.38 6.15 5.14
CA THR A 34 -3.08 6.00 3.87
C THR A 34 -3.62 7.36 3.47
N MET A 35 -3.07 7.92 2.40
CA MET A 35 -3.42 9.26 1.92
C MET A 35 -3.93 9.16 0.49
N PRO A 36 -5.09 9.75 0.16
CA PRO A 36 -5.50 9.88 -1.23
C PRO A 36 -4.51 10.76 -1.97
N VAL A 37 -4.13 10.36 -3.19
CA VAL A 37 -3.25 11.18 -4.04
C VAL A 37 -4.09 12.31 -4.62
N THR A 38 -4.01 13.50 -4.03
CA THR A 38 -4.67 14.71 -4.51
C THR A 38 -3.73 15.51 -5.40
N GLY A 39 -4.13 15.76 -6.66
CA GLY A 39 -3.43 16.67 -7.58
C GLY A 39 -2.59 16.02 -8.70
N ALA A 40 -2.39 14.71 -8.69
CA ALA A 40 -1.83 14.02 -9.85
C ALA A 40 -2.93 13.70 -10.88
N ILE A 41 -2.70 14.06 -12.14
CA ILE A 41 -3.61 13.89 -13.31
C ILE A 41 -4.06 12.43 -13.51
N ILE A 42 -3.43 11.46 -12.85
CA ILE A 42 -3.55 10.04 -13.15
C ILE A 42 -4.73 9.35 -12.44
N ALA A 43 -5.15 9.71 -11.21
CA ALA A 43 -6.08 8.83 -10.49
C ALA A 43 -6.84 9.44 -9.30
N LYS A 44 -8.13 9.74 -9.50
CA LYS A 44 -9.12 9.91 -8.42
C LYS A 44 -9.28 8.68 -7.50
N HIS A 45 -8.68 7.55 -7.87
CA HIS A 45 -8.73 6.28 -7.14
C HIS A 45 -7.34 5.80 -6.70
N SER A 46 -6.36 6.70 -6.66
CA SER A 46 -5.02 6.37 -6.16
C SER A 46 -4.79 6.79 -4.73
N TYR A 47 -4.04 5.95 -4.03
CA TYR A 47 -3.64 6.14 -2.66
C TYR A 47 -2.12 6.00 -2.54
N SER A 48 -1.54 6.88 -1.75
CA SER A 48 -0.22 6.71 -1.18
C SER A 48 -0.37 5.97 0.14
N ILE A 49 0.22 4.79 0.25
CA ILE A 49 0.16 3.94 1.44
C ILE A 49 1.56 3.82 2.02
N GLU A 50 1.72 4.23 3.27
CA GLU A 50 2.93 3.98 4.03
C GLU A 50 2.74 2.73 4.88
N LEU A 51 3.69 1.81 4.79
CA LEU A 51 3.68 0.55 5.52
C LEU A 51 5.02 0.30 6.19
N SER A 52 4.98 -0.33 7.36
CA SER A 52 6.12 -0.85 8.08
C SER A 52 6.12 -2.37 7.98
N VAL A 53 7.25 -2.93 7.57
CA VAL A 53 7.43 -4.37 7.33
C VAL A 53 8.49 -4.91 8.28
N MET A 54 8.13 -5.94 9.03
CA MET A 54 9.09 -6.75 9.77
C MET A 54 9.68 -7.82 8.83
N HIS A 55 10.96 -7.68 8.50
CA HIS A 55 11.67 -8.67 7.69
C HIS A 55 12.09 -9.88 8.54
N ASN A 56 12.41 -10.99 7.86
CA ASN A 56 12.84 -12.25 8.47
C ASN A 56 14.09 -12.13 9.36
N ASN A 57 14.89 -11.07 9.19
CA ASN A 57 16.04 -10.76 10.05
C ASN A 57 15.66 -9.98 11.33
N GLY A 58 14.37 -9.77 11.59
CA GLY A 58 13.86 -9.04 12.75
C GLY A 58 13.90 -7.51 12.60
N THR A 59 14.34 -6.98 11.47
CA THR A 59 14.38 -5.53 11.24
C THR A 59 13.05 -5.01 10.72
N TRP A 60 12.66 -3.83 11.19
CA TRP A 60 11.50 -3.10 10.68
C TRP A 60 11.95 -2.05 9.66
N LYS A 61 11.30 -2.03 8.51
CA LYS A 61 11.55 -1.03 7.46
C LYS A 61 10.24 -0.39 7.00
N SER A 62 10.27 0.93 6.84
CA SER A 62 9.16 1.67 6.25
C SER A 62 9.30 1.71 4.75
N HIS A 63 8.17 1.56 4.06
CA HIS A 63 8.05 1.62 2.61
C HIS A 63 6.82 2.44 2.24
N GLN A 64 6.92 3.17 1.14
CA GLN A 64 5.81 3.91 0.57
C GLN A 64 5.38 3.28 -0.74
N LEU A 65 4.09 3.03 -0.89
CA LEU A 65 3.49 2.47 -2.09
C LEU A 65 2.54 3.48 -2.72
N ALA A 66 2.59 3.60 -4.05
CA ALA A 66 1.49 4.14 -4.83
C ALA A 66 0.58 2.99 -5.26
N VAL A 67 -0.71 3.11 -4.96
CA VAL A 67 -1.74 2.12 -5.32
C VAL A 67 -2.77 2.79 -6.20
N ASP A 68 -3.03 2.26 -7.40
CA ASP A 68 -4.20 2.60 -8.22
C ASP A 68 -5.23 1.49 -8.09
N VAL A 69 -6.30 1.77 -7.35
CA VAL A 69 -7.37 0.80 -7.08
C VAL A 69 -8.15 0.44 -8.33
N LYS A 70 -8.20 1.31 -9.33
CA LYS A 70 -8.99 1.09 -10.55
C LYS A 70 -8.28 0.10 -11.48
N SER A 71 -6.96 0.24 -11.64
CA SER A 71 -6.16 -0.68 -12.47
C SER A 71 -5.62 -1.88 -11.69
N GLY A 72 -5.64 -1.83 -10.36
CA GLY A 72 -5.03 -2.85 -9.50
C GLY A 72 -3.50 -2.75 -9.43
N ASN A 73 -2.92 -1.69 -9.99
CA ASN A 73 -1.48 -1.50 -10.03
C ASN A 73 -0.96 -1.00 -8.68
N VAL A 74 0.17 -1.55 -8.26
CA VAL A 74 0.90 -1.13 -7.07
C VAL A 74 2.36 -0.87 -7.46
N THR A 75 2.92 0.23 -6.98
CA THR A 75 4.31 0.62 -7.26
C THR A 75 4.99 1.02 -5.97
N LEU A 76 6.16 0.43 -5.70
CA LEU A 76 7.02 0.83 -4.60
C LEU A 76 7.73 2.15 -4.93
N ILE A 77 7.66 3.10 -4.01
CA ILE A 77 8.35 4.39 -4.06
C ILE A 77 9.57 4.27 -3.14
N TYR A 78 10.76 4.56 -3.68
CA TYR A 78 12.04 4.56 -2.96
C TYR A 78 12.42 5.94 -2.44
#